data_AF-A0A1H0DAF9-F1
#
_entry.id   AF-A0A1H0DAF9-F1
#
_cell.length_a   1.000
_cell.length_b   1.000
_cell.length_c   1.000
_cell.angle_alpha   90.00
_cell.angle_beta   90.00
_cell.angle_gamma   90.00
#
_symmetry.space_group_name_H-M   'P 1'
#
loop_
_entity.id
_entity.type
_entity.pdbx_description
1 polymer ?
#
loop_
_entity_poly.entity_id
_entity_poly.type
_entity_poly.pdbx_seq_one_letter_code
_entity_poly.pdbx_strand_id
1 'polypeptide(L)'
;MTATVPGVISTKTRRRQGSAGQRPVASSVWIRPARVGEGRQVAALLPNDPSTAELLRSSIEADRADGTNGTELLVLVAIDRKTERMVGMGAAGVPRQWIAALKLPQQAARLVARTMVAVGALSVVPEAMPQKLIPRVLNRLADHYREAGFQWMAGHCATGAPGWLDHLVESGFTVGDKGVGMRLQSALWPIPANLVTQPTQHAFFRRLAEEPTVLMTLQGVPLQLREGAAPTVPAPAAPAPVEQAQAAAAPAPAPQAEAKAAPKPKAAAAKAEAKPKAEAVTPSETAEQTKEQEQADTIRTVRRRVSAAKGRLTRALDSGDEDRITAARAHLATLEKQAASLGIAN
;
A
#
# COMPACT_ATOMS: atom_id res chain seq x y z
N MET A 1 -29.94 -52.75 -66.60
CA MET A 1 -29.78 -51.70 -65.57
C MET A 1 -28.32 -51.68 -65.12
N THR A 2 -27.85 -50.56 -64.59
CA THR A 2 -26.43 -50.11 -64.68
C THR A 2 -25.44 -50.77 -63.73
N ALA A 3 -24.16 -50.61 -64.03
CA ALA A 3 -23.03 -51.34 -63.45
C ALA A 3 -22.03 -50.41 -62.71
N THR A 4 -21.50 -50.93 -61.60
CA THR A 4 -20.13 -50.82 -61.00
C THR A 4 -19.43 -49.47 -60.66
N VAL A 5 -18.84 -49.44 -59.44
CA VAL A 5 -17.69 -48.65 -58.87
C VAL A 5 -17.73 -47.10 -58.83
N PRO A 6 -16.84 -46.42 -58.06
CA PRO A 6 -16.20 -46.72 -56.76
C PRO A 6 -16.28 -45.52 -55.76
N GLY A 7 -15.64 -45.60 -54.57
CA GLY A 7 -15.16 -44.36 -53.90
C GLY A 7 -15.03 -44.35 -52.37
N VAL A 8 -13.91 -44.84 -51.82
CA VAL A 8 -13.54 -44.57 -50.41
C VAL A 8 -12.92 -43.17 -50.30
N ILE A 9 -13.65 -42.20 -49.74
CA ILE A 9 -13.14 -40.85 -49.52
C ILE A 9 -12.51 -40.75 -48.11
N SER A 10 -11.18 -40.68 -48.08
CA SER A 10 -10.41 -40.44 -46.86
C SER A 10 -10.63 -39.01 -46.35
N THR A 11 -11.42 -38.85 -45.29
CA THR A 11 -11.62 -37.59 -44.58
C THR A 11 -10.43 -37.26 -43.68
N LYS A 12 -9.27 -36.96 -44.29
CA LYS A 12 -8.15 -36.32 -43.58
C LYS A 12 -8.66 -35.03 -42.94
N THR A 13 -8.68 -35.00 -41.61
CA THR A 13 -9.04 -33.82 -40.81
C THR A 13 -8.09 -32.68 -41.15
N ARG A 14 -8.59 -31.75 -41.98
CA ARG A 14 -7.85 -30.60 -42.50
C ARG A 14 -7.51 -29.67 -41.33
N ARG A 15 -6.31 -29.85 -40.77
CA ARG A 15 -5.68 -28.99 -39.75
C ARG A 15 -5.82 -27.54 -40.21
N ARG A 16 -6.77 -26.80 -39.62
CA ARG A 16 -6.94 -25.37 -39.90
C ARG A 16 -5.69 -24.65 -39.40
N GLN A 17 -4.77 -24.35 -40.32
CA GLN A 17 -3.78 -23.29 -40.13
C GLN A 17 -4.58 -21.99 -40.02
N GLY A 18 -4.95 -21.63 -38.79
CA GLY A 18 -5.50 -20.32 -38.48
C GLY A 18 -4.44 -19.28 -38.80
N SER A 19 -4.81 -18.35 -39.67
CA SER A 19 -4.04 -17.17 -40.11
C SER A 19 -2.93 -16.75 -39.15
N ALA A 20 -1.68 -16.75 -39.64
CA ALA A 20 -0.55 -16.10 -38.98
C ALA A 20 -0.57 -14.57 -39.19
N GLY A 21 -1.76 -13.96 -39.15
CA GLY A 21 -2.00 -12.54 -39.32
C GLY A 21 -2.70 -11.97 -38.08
N GLN A 22 -2.08 -10.96 -37.46
CA GLN A 22 -2.59 -10.25 -36.28
C GLN A 22 -2.98 -11.12 -35.07
N ARG A 23 -1.97 -11.77 -34.47
CA ARG A 23 -1.87 -11.62 -33.00
C ARG A 23 -1.39 -10.19 -32.75
N PRO A 24 -1.97 -9.40 -31.81
CA PRO A 24 -1.28 -8.21 -31.34
C PRO A 24 0.11 -8.64 -30.88
N VAL A 25 1.14 -7.83 -31.15
CA VAL A 25 2.51 -8.12 -30.72
C VAL A 25 2.49 -8.17 -29.20
N ALA A 26 2.32 -9.38 -28.66
CA ALA A 26 2.18 -9.60 -27.24
C ALA A 26 3.46 -9.08 -26.62
N SER A 27 3.34 -7.96 -25.87
CA SER A 27 4.48 -7.22 -25.33
C SER A 27 5.52 -8.20 -24.82
N SER A 28 6.78 -8.05 -25.23
CA SER A 28 7.80 -9.02 -24.82
C SER A 28 7.93 -9.09 -23.31
N VAL A 29 7.44 -8.09 -22.59
CA VAL A 29 7.33 -8.07 -21.13
C VAL A 29 6.14 -8.88 -20.58
N TRP A 30 6.44 -9.91 -19.78
CA TRP A 30 5.49 -10.56 -18.86
C TRP A 30 5.58 -9.96 -17.45
N ILE A 31 4.48 -10.06 -16.70
CA ILE A 31 4.37 -9.60 -15.30
C ILE A 31 4.01 -10.80 -14.42
N ARG A 32 4.69 -10.95 -13.29
CA ARG A 32 4.46 -11.99 -12.28
C ARG A 32 4.85 -11.51 -10.88
N PRO A 33 4.48 -12.22 -9.80
CA PRO A 33 5.10 -12.00 -8.49
C PRO A 33 6.63 -12.12 -8.54
N ALA A 34 7.30 -11.33 -7.71
CA ALA A 34 8.73 -11.46 -7.42
C ALA A 34 9.00 -12.86 -6.84
N ARG A 35 10.17 -13.42 -7.15
CA ARG A 35 10.63 -14.69 -6.56
C ARG A 35 11.67 -14.43 -5.49
N VAL A 36 11.74 -15.33 -4.53
CA VAL A 36 12.84 -15.42 -3.56
C VAL A 36 14.19 -15.36 -4.29
N GLY A 37 15.08 -14.47 -3.84
CA GLY A 37 16.37 -14.20 -4.46
C GLY A 37 16.39 -13.01 -5.44
N GLU A 38 15.23 -12.51 -5.88
CA GLU A 38 15.14 -11.35 -6.78
C GLU A 38 15.15 -10.00 -6.05
N GLY A 39 15.15 -10.01 -4.71
CA GLY A 39 15.10 -8.80 -3.88
C GLY A 39 16.18 -7.76 -4.22
N ARG A 40 17.41 -8.20 -4.54
CA ARG A 40 18.48 -7.30 -5.01
C ARG A 40 18.18 -6.63 -6.36
N GLN A 41 17.51 -7.34 -7.28
CA GLN A 41 17.14 -6.81 -8.59
C GLN A 41 15.98 -5.82 -8.47
N VAL A 42 15.01 -6.10 -7.59
CA VAL A 42 13.92 -5.18 -7.25
C VAL A 42 14.46 -3.91 -6.58
N ALA A 43 15.38 -4.04 -5.63
CA ALA A 43 16.03 -2.90 -4.98
C ALA A 43 16.80 -2.01 -5.96
N ALA A 44 17.48 -2.60 -6.95
CA ALA A 44 18.22 -1.86 -7.98
C ALA A 44 17.33 -0.98 -8.89
N LEU A 45 16.01 -1.25 -8.96
CA LEU A 45 15.04 -0.41 -9.68
C LEU A 45 14.58 0.82 -8.88
N LEU A 46 15.01 0.98 -7.62
CA LEU A 46 14.61 2.07 -6.73
C LEU A 46 15.82 2.87 -6.20
N PRO A 47 16.72 3.38 -7.06
CA PRO A 47 17.93 4.09 -6.61
C PRO A 47 17.63 5.38 -5.83
N ASN A 48 16.46 5.98 -6.04
CA ASN A 48 16.03 7.22 -5.40
C ASN A 48 15.28 7.01 -4.06
N ASP A 49 14.97 5.76 -3.69
CA ASP A 49 14.37 5.41 -2.40
C ASP A 49 15.01 4.14 -1.82
N PRO A 50 16.22 4.27 -1.21
CA PRO A 50 16.92 3.15 -0.61
C PRO A 50 16.15 2.54 0.58
N SER A 51 15.26 3.30 1.22
CA SER A 51 14.50 2.84 2.38
C SER A 51 13.43 1.83 1.99
N THR A 52 12.66 2.14 0.94
CA THR A 52 11.69 1.22 0.37
C THR A 52 12.40 0.07 -0.37
N ALA A 53 13.53 0.33 -1.03
CA ALA A 53 14.32 -0.71 -1.69
C ALA A 53 14.74 -1.84 -0.75
N GLU A 54 15.32 -1.52 0.42
CA GLU A 54 15.76 -2.53 1.39
C GLU A 54 14.59 -3.21 2.12
N LEU A 55 13.47 -2.50 2.35
CA LEU A 55 12.23 -3.09 2.88
C LEU A 55 11.67 -4.14 1.91
N LEU A 56 11.53 -3.81 0.62
CA LEU A 56 11.02 -4.74 -0.39
C LEU A 56 11.95 -5.93 -0.57
N ARG A 57 13.27 -5.69 -0.61
CA ARG A 57 14.28 -6.75 -0.65
C ARG A 57 14.15 -7.69 0.54
N SER A 58 14.10 -7.15 1.76
CA SER A 58 13.95 -7.93 2.99
C SER A 58 12.65 -8.75 2.98
N SER A 59 11.54 -8.20 2.48
CA SER A 59 10.27 -8.92 2.36
C SER A 59 10.35 -10.08 1.36
N ILE A 60 10.94 -9.86 0.17
CA ILE A 60 11.09 -10.90 -0.86
C ILE A 60 12.05 -12.01 -0.40
N GLU A 61 13.06 -11.67 0.39
CA GLU A 61 13.96 -12.65 1.02
C GLU A 61 13.26 -13.40 2.18
N ALA A 62 12.39 -12.73 2.95
CA ALA A 62 11.64 -13.31 4.07
C ALA A 62 10.46 -14.23 3.66
N ASP A 63 9.82 -14.00 2.51
CA ASP A 63 8.76 -14.88 1.97
C ASP A 63 9.23 -16.34 1.78
N ARG A 64 10.55 -16.57 1.71
CA ARG A 64 11.16 -17.91 1.73
C ARG A 64 10.91 -18.68 3.03
N ALA A 65 10.81 -17.98 4.16
CA ALA A 65 10.93 -18.57 5.49
C ALA A 65 9.58 -18.99 6.11
N ASP A 66 8.53 -18.20 5.90
CA ASP A 66 7.26 -18.37 6.62
C ASP A 66 6.10 -18.94 5.78
N GLY A 67 6.27 -19.07 4.46
CA GLY A 67 5.22 -19.56 3.54
C GLY A 67 3.94 -18.73 3.58
N THR A 68 4.05 -17.46 3.98
CA THR A 68 2.94 -16.59 4.34
C THR A 68 2.15 -16.10 3.14
N ASN A 69 0.83 -15.99 3.32
CA ASN A 69 -0.11 -15.55 2.30
C ASN A 69 0.28 -14.18 1.73
N GLY A 70 0.34 -14.07 0.39
CA GLY A 70 0.62 -12.84 -0.36
C GLY A 70 -0.48 -11.77 -0.30
N THR A 71 -1.14 -11.64 0.84
CA THR A 71 -2.23 -10.68 1.11
C THR A 71 -1.73 -9.41 1.80
N GLU A 72 -0.58 -9.44 2.50
CA GLU A 72 -0.10 -8.26 3.24
C GLU A 72 0.77 -7.32 2.40
N LEU A 73 1.62 -7.87 1.52
CA LEU A 73 2.47 -7.13 0.58
C LEU A 73 2.67 -8.01 -0.66
N LEU A 74 2.32 -7.50 -1.84
CA LEU A 74 2.58 -8.12 -3.12
C LEU A 74 3.57 -7.27 -3.90
N VAL A 75 4.69 -7.88 -4.28
CA VAL A 75 5.63 -7.30 -5.26
C VAL A 75 5.45 -8.01 -6.60
N LEU A 76 5.06 -7.26 -7.62
CA LEU A 76 5.07 -7.70 -9.01
C LEU A 76 6.34 -7.20 -9.70
N VAL A 77 6.91 -8.05 -10.56
CA VAL A 77 8.05 -7.75 -11.42
C VAL A 77 7.64 -7.90 -12.88
N ALA A 78 8.11 -6.96 -13.69
CA ALA A 78 7.96 -6.93 -15.14
C ALA A 78 9.30 -7.29 -15.77
N ILE A 79 9.33 -8.36 -16.56
CA ILE A 79 10.56 -8.94 -17.13
C ILE A 79 10.43 -9.03 -18.64
N ASP A 80 11.41 -8.54 -19.39
CA ASP A 80 11.44 -8.68 -20.84
C ASP A 80 11.87 -10.11 -21.26
N ARG A 81 11.02 -10.79 -22.04
CA ARG A 81 11.27 -12.16 -22.54
C ARG A 81 12.47 -12.28 -23.49
N LYS A 82 12.94 -11.19 -24.11
CA LYS A 82 14.08 -11.25 -25.03
C LYS A 82 15.42 -11.23 -24.29
N THR A 83 15.50 -10.47 -23.21
CA THR A 83 16.75 -10.24 -22.44
C THR A 83 16.75 -10.93 -21.08
N GLU A 84 15.62 -11.47 -20.64
CA GLU A 84 15.34 -11.97 -19.29
C GLU A 84 15.58 -10.95 -18.16
N ARG A 85 15.77 -9.67 -18.51
CA ARG A 85 16.02 -8.59 -17.55
C ARG A 85 14.72 -8.09 -16.93
N MET A 86 14.80 -7.74 -15.65
CA MET A 86 13.75 -6.99 -14.96
C MET A 86 13.76 -5.55 -15.49
N VAL A 87 12.63 -5.12 -16.06
CA VAL A 87 12.42 -3.80 -16.68
C VAL A 87 11.42 -2.94 -15.93
N GLY A 88 10.86 -3.47 -14.84
CA GLY A 88 10.01 -2.71 -13.94
C GLY A 88 9.53 -3.56 -12.77
N MET A 89 8.97 -2.90 -11.77
CA MET A 89 8.37 -3.50 -10.60
C MET A 89 7.22 -2.63 -10.09
N GLY A 90 6.31 -3.22 -9.32
CA GLY A 90 5.35 -2.49 -8.51
C GLY A 90 5.03 -3.26 -7.25
N ALA A 91 4.94 -2.56 -6.12
CA ALA A 91 4.65 -3.13 -4.82
C ALA A 91 3.46 -2.41 -4.19
N ALA A 92 2.50 -3.18 -3.70
CA ALA A 92 1.39 -2.67 -2.90
C ALA A 92 1.12 -3.59 -1.70
N GLY A 93 0.58 -3.04 -0.62
CA GLY A 93 0.32 -3.78 0.61
C GLY A 93 -0.44 -2.98 1.66
N VAL A 94 -0.72 -3.58 2.81
CA VAL A 94 -1.48 -2.93 3.89
C VAL A 94 -0.66 -1.77 4.50
N PRO A 95 -1.14 -0.51 4.46
CA PRO A 95 -0.36 0.66 4.84
C PRO A 95 -0.31 0.86 6.36
N ARG A 96 0.34 -0.07 7.08
CA ARG A 96 0.43 -0.10 8.55
C ARG A 96 0.90 1.23 9.15
N GLN A 97 1.88 1.90 8.53
CA GLN A 97 2.38 3.20 8.99
C GLN A 97 1.33 4.31 8.89
N TRP A 98 0.58 4.38 7.78
CA TRP A 98 -0.50 5.36 7.62
C TRP A 98 -1.62 5.11 8.62
N ILE A 99 -2.02 3.84 8.80
CA ILE A 99 -3.07 3.44 9.76
C ILE A 99 -2.68 3.82 11.19
N ALA A 100 -1.40 3.67 11.56
CA ALA A 100 -0.89 4.13 12.85
C ALA A 100 -0.91 5.67 12.97
N ALA A 101 -0.52 6.39 11.91
CA ALA A 101 -0.53 7.85 11.88
C ALA A 101 -1.93 8.48 12.01
N LEU A 102 -2.97 7.78 11.53
CA LEU A 102 -4.37 8.24 11.65
C LEU A 102 -4.91 8.23 13.09
N LYS A 103 -4.22 7.62 14.06
CA LYS A 103 -4.61 7.56 15.50
C LYS A 103 -6.07 7.10 15.74
N LEU A 104 -6.55 6.19 14.90
CA LEU A 104 -7.92 5.68 14.94
C LEU A 104 -8.19 4.78 16.17
N PRO A 105 -9.44 4.73 16.66
CA PRO A 105 -9.90 3.66 17.55
C PRO A 105 -9.58 2.27 16.97
N GLN A 106 -9.26 1.30 17.82
CA GLN A 106 -8.73 0.00 17.37
C GLN A 106 -9.63 -0.72 16.35
N GLN A 107 -10.96 -0.62 16.49
CA GLN A 107 -11.92 -1.20 15.54
C GLN A 107 -11.85 -0.52 14.17
N ALA A 108 -11.82 0.81 14.12
CA ALA A 108 -11.67 1.58 12.89
C ALA A 108 -10.31 1.31 12.21
N ALA A 109 -9.21 1.25 12.99
CA ALA A 109 -7.89 0.88 12.48
C ALA A 109 -7.88 -0.53 11.86
N ARG A 110 -8.56 -1.50 12.48
CA ARG A 110 -8.73 -2.86 11.93
C ARG A 110 -9.59 -2.87 10.66
N LEU A 111 -10.61 -2.01 10.56
CA LEU A 111 -11.40 -1.92 9.33
C LEU A 111 -10.53 -1.37 8.18
N VAL A 112 -9.88 -0.23 8.38
CA VAL A 112 -8.99 0.36 7.35
C VAL A 112 -7.89 -0.61 6.92
N ALA A 113 -7.31 -1.39 7.85
CA ALA A 113 -6.32 -2.42 7.54
C ALA A 113 -6.84 -3.57 6.65
N ARG A 114 -8.16 -3.79 6.59
CA ARG A 114 -8.81 -4.80 5.76
C ARG A 114 -9.41 -4.24 4.48
N THR A 115 -9.69 -2.94 4.43
CA THR A 115 -10.36 -2.30 3.27
C THR A 115 -9.40 -1.60 2.33
N MET A 116 -8.19 -1.24 2.77
CA MET A 116 -7.26 -0.42 1.99
C MET A 116 -5.87 -1.05 1.87
N VAL A 117 -5.33 -1.06 0.64
CA VAL A 117 -3.90 -1.21 0.37
C VAL A 117 -3.31 0.10 -0.17
N ALA A 118 -2.02 0.33 0.05
CA ALA A 118 -1.28 1.39 -0.60
C ALA A 118 -0.25 0.82 -1.58
N VAL A 119 -0.09 1.48 -2.72
CA VAL A 119 1.06 1.34 -3.63
C VAL A 119 2.26 1.98 -2.92
N GLY A 120 3.19 1.16 -2.47
CA GLY A 120 4.40 1.60 -1.76
C GLY A 120 5.56 1.93 -2.69
N ALA A 121 5.64 1.24 -3.84
CA ALA A 121 6.64 1.52 -4.87
C ALA A 121 6.12 1.14 -6.25
N LEU A 122 6.59 1.85 -7.27
CA LEU A 122 6.37 1.52 -8.67
C LEU A 122 7.52 2.13 -9.48
N SER A 123 8.20 1.32 -10.29
CA SER A 123 9.35 1.73 -11.07
C SER A 123 9.39 1.00 -12.40
N VAL A 124 9.77 1.68 -13.47
CA VAL A 124 9.92 1.14 -14.83
C VAL A 124 11.14 1.79 -15.45
N VAL A 125 12.00 0.99 -16.09
CA VAL A 125 13.20 1.51 -16.77
C VAL A 125 12.78 2.37 -17.98
N PRO A 126 13.47 3.48 -18.29
CA PRO A 126 13.04 4.42 -19.33
C PRO A 126 12.77 3.76 -20.70
N GLU A 127 13.57 2.76 -21.06
CA GLU A 127 13.49 2.00 -22.33
C GLU A 127 12.20 1.19 -22.45
N ALA A 128 11.55 0.88 -21.32
CA ALA A 128 10.32 0.08 -21.26
C ALA A 128 9.04 0.93 -21.06
N MET A 129 9.17 2.23 -20.80
CA MET A 129 8.04 3.16 -20.66
C MET A 129 7.02 3.12 -21.82
N PRO A 130 7.44 3.06 -23.11
CA PRO A 130 6.49 3.00 -24.24
C PRO A 130 5.57 1.78 -24.24
N GLN A 131 5.87 0.74 -23.46
CA GLN A 131 5.10 -0.52 -23.42
C GLN A 131 3.89 -0.48 -22.45
N LYS A 132 3.54 0.71 -21.93
CA LYS A 132 2.47 0.94 -20.94
C LYS A 132 2.54 -0.02 -19.74
N LEU A 133 3.75 -0.25 -19.22
CA LEU A 133 3.96 -1.19 -18.10
C LEU A 133 3.30 -0.71 -16.80
N ILE A 134 3.32 0.60 -16.54
CA ILE A 134 2.72 1.22 -15.35
C ILE A 134 1.23 0.84 -15.20
N PRO A 135 0.34 1.14 -16.17
CA PRO A 135 -1.05 0.67 -16.10
C PRO A 135 -1.21 -0.84 -15.97
N ARG A 136 -0.36 -1.63 -16.63
CA ARG A 136 -0.46 -3.10 -16.57
C ARG A 136 -0.09 -3.67 -15.21
N VAL A 137 0.92 -3.10 -14.53
CA VAL A 137 1.32 -3.49 -13.17
C VAL A 137 0.26 -3.02 -12.17
N LEU A 138 -0.21 -1.77 -12.27
CA LEU A 138 -1.27 -1.25 -11.39
C LEU A 138 -2.58 -2.03 -11.50
N ASN A 139 -3.02 -2.36 -12.72
CA ASN A 139 -4.21 -3.19 -12.91
C ASN A 139 -4.02 -4.60 -12.33
N ARG A 140 -2.85 -5.24 -12.54
CA ARG A 140 -2.55 -6.55 -11.94
C ARG A 140 -2.57 -6.53 -10.40
N LEU A 141 -2.06 -5.46 -9.77
CA LEU A 141 -2.16 -5.28 -8.33
C LEU A 141 -3.62 -5.07 -7.90
N ALA A 142 -4.38 -4.24 -8.63
CA ALA A 142 -5.78 -3.95 -8.34
C ALA A 142 -6.68 -5.20 -8.46
N ASP A 143 -6.46 -6.03 -9.48
CA ASP A 143 -7.17 -7.31 -9.66
C ASP A 143 -6.92 -8.26 -8.47
N HIS A 144 -5.64 -8.47 -8.11
CA HIS A 144 -5.26 -9.30 -6.95
C HIS A 144 -5.88 -8.81 -5.64
N TYR A 145 -5.83 -7.50 -5.38
CA TYR A 145 -6.36 -6.95 -4.13
C TYR A 145 -7.89 -6.89 -4.10
N ARG A 146 -8.56 -6.74 -5.24
CA ARG A 146 -10.02 -6.93 -5.36
C ARG A 146 -10.40 -8.39 -5.06
N GLU A 147 -9.67 -9.36 -5.61
CA GLU A 147 -9.88 -10.80 -5.33
C GLU A 147 -9.62 -11.15 -3.86
N ALA A 148 -8.66 -10.48 -3.21
CA ALA A 148 -8.41 -10.56 -1.77
C ALA A 148 -9.42 -9.78 -0.90
N GLY A 149 -10.45 -9.17 -1.48
CA GLY A 149 -11.54 -8.49 -0.77
C GLY A 149 -11.28 -7.05 -0.32
N PHE A 150 -10.17 -6.43 -0.75
CA PHE A 150 -9.90 -5.02 -0.45
C PHE A 150 -10.80 -4.10 -1.30
N GLN A 151 -11.16 -2.96 -0.72
CA GLN A 151 -12.12 -2.00 -1.30
C GLN A 151 -11.41 -0.82 -1.98
N TRP A 152 -10.16 -0.55 -1.61
CA TRP A 152 -9.39 0.60 -2.09
C TRP A 152 -7.92 0.28 -2.33
N MET A 153 -7.36 0.89 -3.37
CA MET A 153 -5.93 1.04 -3.58
C MET A 153 -5.58 2.53 -3.56
N ALA A 154 -4.65 2.94 -2.70
CA ALA A 154 -4.23 4.33 -2.53
C ALA A 154 -2.72 4.50 -2.74
N GLY A 155 -2.21 5.72 -2.75
CA GLY A 155 -0.78 6.01 -2.82
C GLY A 155 -0.47 7.50 -2.72
N HIS A 156 0.81 7.80 -2.54
CA HIS A 156 1.37 9.14 -2.71
C HIS A 156 2.51 9.05 -3.73
N CYS A 157 2.63 10.01 -4.63
CA CYS A 157 3.79 10.11 -5.53
C CYS A 157 4.39 11.52 -5.53
N ALA A 158 5.70 11.60 -5.29
CA ALA A 158 6.51 12.78 -5.57
C ALA A 158 6.97 12.70 -7.03
N THR A 159 6.32 13.42 -7.94
CA THR A 159 6.65 13.37 -9.38
C THR A 159 6.90 14.75 -9.96
N GLY A 160 8.14 14.96 -10.42
CA GLY A 160 8.55 16.09 -11.26
C GLY A 160 8.28 15.88 -12.75
N ALA A 161 7.79 14.70 -13.16
CA ALA A 161 7.42 14.38 -14.53
C ALA A 161 5.89 14.20 -14.64
N PRO A 162 5.17 15.05 -15.40
CA PRO A 162 3.70 15.04 -15.43
C PRO A 162 3.09 13.76 -16.02
N GLY A 163 3.74 13.14 -17.01
CA GLY A 163 3.25 11.93 -17.69
C GLY A 163 3.05 10.70 -16.81
N TRP A 164 3.56 10.71 -15.57
CA TRP A 164 3.24 9.66 -14.60
C TRP A 164 1.80 9.75 -14.06
N LEU A 165 1.27 10.97 -13.91
CA LEU A 165 -0.09 11.20 -13.45
C LEU A 165 -1.10 10.72 -14.50
N ASP A 166 -0.78 10.94 -15.78
CA ASP A 166 -1.59 10.46 -16.91
C ASP A 166 -1.77 8.94 -16.85
N HIS A 167 -0.70 8.18 -16.55
CA HIS A 167 -0.79 6.73 -16.40
C HIS A 167 -1.62 6.29 -15.18
N LEU A 168 -1.67 7.07 -14.10
CA LEU A 168 -2.57 6.80 -12.96
C LEU A 168 -4.04 7.02 -13.38
N VAL A 169 -4.31 8.11 -14.10
CA VAL A 169 -5.66 8.44 -14.60
C VAL A 169 -6.12 7.42 -15.66
N GLU A 170 -5.26 7.03 -16.61
CA GLU A 170 -5.49 5.92 -17.56
C GLU A 170 -5.82 4.60 -16.83
N SER A 171 -5.28 4.41 -15.62
CA SER A 171 -5.50 3.24 -14.78
C SER A 171 -6.72 3.38 -13.85
N GLY A 172 -7.56 4.40 -14.04
CA GLY A 172 -8.79 4.61 -13.26
C GLY A 172 -8.55 5.09 -11.83
N PHE A 173 -7.41 5.72 -11.53
CA PHE A 173 -7.20 6.40 -10.26
C PHE A 173 -7.72 7.83 -10.29
N THR A 174 -8.41 8.22 -9.22
CA THR A 174 -8.59 9.63 -8.87
C THR A 174 -7.26 10.15 -8.33
N VAL A 175 -6.75 11.23 -8.93
CA VAL A 175 -5.49 11.89 -8.56
C VAL A 175 -5.81 13.29 -8.06
N GLY A 176 -5.26 13.67 -6.90
CA GLY A 176 -5.38 15.03 -6.36
C GLY A 176 -4.22 15.92 -6.75
N ASP A 177 -4.42 17.23 -6.60
CA ASP A 177 -3.35 18.23 -6.74
C ASP A 177 -2.27 18.08 -5.67
N LYS A 178 -1.14 18.76 -5.86
CA LYS A 178 0.00 18.71 -4.94
C LYS A 178 -0.38 19.19 -3.54
N GLY A 179 -0.05 18.39 -2.52
CA GLY A 179 -0.40 18.66 -1.14
C GLY A 179 -1.86 18.38 -0.76
N VAL A 180 -2.73 17.98 -1.70
CA VAL A 180 -4.10 17.58 -1.39
C VAL A 180 -4.08 16.19 -0.74
N GLY A 181 -4.50 16.12 0.52
CA GLY A 181 -4.61 14.86 1.25
C GLY A 181 -5.82 14.02 0.89
N MET A 182 -5.89 12.81 1.44
CA MET A 182 -7.08 11.95 1.40
C MET A 182 -7.87 12.07 2.70
N ARG A 183 -9.19 11.98 2.62
CA ARG A 183 -10.12 11.89 3.76
C ARG A 183 -10.80 10.54 3.73
N LEU A 184 -10.84 9.87 4.88
CA LEU A 184 -11.52 8.60 5.10
C LEU A 184 -12.69 8.79 6.08
N GLN A 185 -13.85 8.24 5.73
CA GLN A 185 -15.07 8.33 6.53
C GLN A 185 -15.80 7.00 6.50
N SER A 186 -16.45 6.60 7.60
CA SER A 186 -17.32 5.43 7.66
C SER A 186 -18.44 5.69 8.66
N ALA A 187 -19.59 5.03 8.51
CA ALA A 187 -20.64 5.06 9.53
C ALA A 187 -20.15 4.50 10.89
N LEU A 188 -19.08 3.69 10.89
CA LEU A 188 -18.52 3.05 12.08
C LEU A 188 -17.57 3.96 12.90
N TRP A 189 -17.22 5.15 12.40
CA TRP A 189 -16.56 6.19 13.22
C TRP A 189 -16.94 7.60 12.74
N PRO A 190 -17.51 8.46 13.61
CA PRO A 190 -18.15 9.70 13.16
C PRO A 190 -17.17 10.83 12.75
N ILE A 191 -15.91 10.78 13.20
CA ILE A 191 -14.91 11.82 12.94
C ILE A 191 -14.07 11.45 11.71
N PRO A 192 -14.14 12.18 10.57
CA PRO A 192 -13.35 11.85 9.39
C PRO A 192 -11.84 11.86 9.67
N ALA A 193 -11.16 10.83 9.19
CA ALA A 193 -9.72 10.66 9.36
C ALA A 193 -8.98 11.20 8.13
N ASN A 194 -7.90 11.95 8.32
CA ASN A 194 -7.22 12.64 7.23
C ASN A 194 -5.80 12.09 7.04
N LEU A 195 -5.52 11.50 5.87
CA LEU A 195 -4.16 11.22 5.42
C LEU A 195 -3.59 12.51 4.83
N VAL A 196 -2.59 13.08 5.50
CA VAL A 196 -1.92 14.31 5.05
C VAL A 196 -0.87 13.94 4.01
N THR A 197 -0.95 14.60 2.85
CA THR A 197 0.03 14.47 1.76
C THR A 197 1.06 15.59 1.87
N GLN A 198 2.32 15.32 1.51
CA GLN A 198 3.35 16.36 1.52
C GLN A 198 3.09 17.40 0.42
N PRO A 199 3.48 18.68 0.58
CA PRO A 199 3.23 19.73 -0.42
C PRO A 199 3.82 19.47 -1.82
N THR A 200 4.80 18.57 -1.91
CA THR A 200 5.47 18.15 -3.16
C THR A 200 4.88 16.88 -3.79
N GLN A 201 3.92 16.25 -3.13
CA GLN A 201 3.35 14.95 -3.50
C GLN A 201 1.90 15.08 -3.95
N HIS A 202 1.49 14.21 -4.86
CA HIS A 202 0.09 13.98 -5.20
C HIS A 202 -0.44 12.79 -4.40
N ALA A 203 -1.64 12.90 -3.84
CA ALA A 203 -2.42 11.75 -3.41
C ALA A 203 -3.12 11.12 -4.61
N PHE A 204 -3.24 9.80 -4.62
CA PHE A 204 -4.08 9.09 -5.58
C PHE A 204 -4.78 7.90 -4.94
N PHE A 205 -5.98 7.58 -5.44
CA PHE A 205 -6.69 6.37 -5.04
C PHE A 205 -7.63 5.85 -6.13
N ARG A 206 -7.90 4.55 -6.08
CA ARG A 206 -8.83 3.84 -6.94
C ARG A 206 -9.73 2.95 -6.11
N ARG A 207 -11.03 2.99 -6.42
CA ARG A 207 -12.03 2.09 -5.86
C ARG A 207 -11.90 0.70 -6.48
N LEU A 208 -11.87 -0.34 -5.66
CA LEU A 208 -11.78 -1.75 -6.06
C LEU A 208 -13.13 -2.49 -5.93
N ALA A 209 -13.94 -2.12 -4.92
CA ALA A 209 -15.27 -2.69 -4.66
C ALA A 209 -16.38 -1.69 -5.01
N GLU A 210 -17.54 -2.17 -5.47
CA GLU A 210 -18.66 -1.30 -5.87
C GLU A 210 -19.24 -0.51 -4.69
N GLU A 211 -19.40 -1.16 -3.54
CA GLU A 211 -19.93 -0.58 -2.31
C GLU A 211 -18.86 -0.59 -1.19
N PRO A 212 -18.05 0.47 -1.04
CA PRO A 212 -17.01 0.53 -0.04
C PRO A 212 -17.55 0.95 1.34
N THR A 213 -17.30 0.12 2.35
CA THR A 213 -17.64 0.37 3.78
C THR A 213 -16.90 1.57 4.40
N VAL A 214 -15.82 2.00 3.76
CA VAL A 214 -15.06 3.22 4.09
C VAL A 214 -15.10 4.09 2.85
N LEU A 215 -15.70 5.27 2.93
CA LEU A 215 -15.64 6.27 1.88
C LEU A 215 -14.27 6.95 1.91
N MET A 216 -13.67 7.14 0.73
CA MET A 216 -12.43 7.88 0.56
C MET A 216 -12.60 8.98 -0.48
N THR A 217 -12.19 10.20 -0.13
CA THR A 217 -12.23 11.38 -1.02
C THR A 217 -10.95 12.19 -0.93
N LEU A 218 -10.75 13.11 -1.88
CA LEU A 218 -9.74 14.17 -1.76
C LEU A 218 -10.20 15.22 -0.75
N GLN A 219 -9.28 15.75 0.04
CA GLN A 219 -9.55 16.85 0.97
C GLN A 219 -9.93 18.12 0.19
N GLY A 220 -10.95 18.84 0.65
CA GLY A 220 -11.47 20.04 -0.01
C GLY A 220 -12.57 19.79 -1.04
N VAL A 221 -12.75 18.55 -1.52
CA VAL A 221 -13.89 18.18 -2.39
C VAL A 221 -15.04 17.66 -1.53
N PRO A 222 -16.25 18.25 -1.58
CA PRO A 222 -17.40 17.74 -0.83
C PRO A 222 -17.84 16.36 -1.36
N LEU A 223 -18.34 15.51 -0.45
CA LEU A 223 -18.98 14.24 -0.76
C LEU A 223 -20.32 14.49 -1.48
N GLN A 224 -20.27 14.70 -2.79
CA GLN A 224 -21.45 14.48 -3.63
C GLN A 224 -21.62 12.96 -3.77
N LEU A 225 -22.53 12.41 -2.96
CA LEU A 225 -23.14 11.10 -3.18
C LEU A 225 -23.69 11.11 -4.61
N ARG A 226 -23.05 10.37 -5.51
CA ARG A 226 -23.58 10.18 -6.86
C ARG A 226 -24.86 9.36 -6.71
N GLU A 227 -25.98 9.94 -7.14
CA GLU A 227 -27.32 9.48 -6.76
C GLU A 227 -27.57 8.03 -7.15
N GLY A 228 -28.13 7.26 -6.21
CA GLY A 228 -28.32 5.82 -6.34
C GLY A 228 -28.78 5.19 -5.04
N ALA A 229 -30.05 5.41 -4.69
CA ALA A 229 -30.76 4.87 -3.52
C ALA A 229 -30.24 5.28 -2.12
N ALA A 230 -30.91 6.27 -1.54
CA ALA A 230 -31.18 6.30 -0.10
C ALA A 230 -32.70 6.37 0.10
N PRO A 231 -33.32 5.51 0.93
CA PRO A 231 -34.77 5.57 1.17
C PRO A 231 -35.10 6.82 1.99
N THR A 232 -36.06 7.60 1.51
CA THR A 232 -36.54 8.83 2.17
C THR A 232 -37.26 8.48 3.46
N VAL A 233 -36.68 8.84 4.60
CA VAL A 233 -37.43 8.97 5.86
C VAL A 233 -37.96 10.40 5.93
N PRO A 234 -39.29 10.63 5.86
CA PRO A 234 -39.83 11.99 5.93
C PRO A 234 -39.70 12.54 7.35
N ALA A 235 -38.97 13.65 7.50
CA ALA A 235 -39.01 14.44 8.72
C ALA A 235 -40.38 15.15 8.87
N PRO A 236 -40.94 15.27 10.08
CA PRO A 236 -42.26 15.86 10.29
C PRO A 236 -42.27 17.36 9.96
N ALA A 237 -43.37 17.83 9.36
CA ALA A 237 -43.52 19.21 8.93
C ALA A 237 -43.62 20.18 10.12
N ALA A 238 -42.83 21.26 10.08
CA ALA A 238 -43.01 22.44 10.93
C ALA A 238 -43.84 23.50 10.17
N PRO A 239 -44.78 24.21 10.83
CA PRO A 239 -45.64 25.20 10.18
C PRO A 239 -44.93 26.51 9.84
N ALA A 240 -45.50 27.24 8.89
CA ALA A 240 -45.01 28.52 8.35
C ALA A 240 -45.29 29.72 9.29
N PRO A 241 -44.70 30.92 9.04
CA PRO A 241 -44.40 31.91 10.08
C PRO A 241 -45.52 32.93 10.35
N VAL A 242 -45.35 33.69 11.44
CA VAL A 242 -46.08 34.95 11.69
C VAL A 242 -45.08 36.11 11.84
N GLU A 243 -45.48 37.25 11.30
CA GLU A 243 -44.72 38.46 11.01
C GLU A 243 -44.95 39.55 12.08
N GLN A 244 -43.92 40.37 12.34
CA GLN A 244 -43.91 41.83 12.69
C GLN A 244 -42.65 42.15 13.53
N ALA A 245 -41.69 42.94 13.02
CA ALA A 245 -41.62 44.42 13.07
C ALA A 245 -41.32 44.96 14.49
N GLN A 246 -40.45 45.94 14.76
CA GLN A 246 -39.59 46.88 13.98
C GLN A 246 -38.53 47.46 14.97
N ALA A 247 -37.47 48.24 14.67
CA ALA A 247 -36.84 48.82 13.47
C ALA A 247 -35.38 49.29 13.81
N ALA A 248 -34.66 49.83 12.82
CA ALA A 248 -33.51 50.78 12.93
C ALA A 248 -32.16 50.29 13.54
N ALA A 249 -30.98 50.69 13.05
CA ALA A 249 -30.60 51.44 11.85
C ALA A 249 -29.15 51.11 11.40
N ALA A 250 -28.84 51.36 10.12
CA ALA A 250 -27.49 51.40 9.53
C ALA A 250 -27.04 52.89 9.38
N PRO A 251 -25.83 53.25 8.86
CA PRO A 251 -24.74 52.43 8.30
C PRO A 251 -23.31 52.79 8.79
N ALA A 252 -22.28 52.16 8.21
CA ALA A 252 -20.85 52.48 8.38
C ALA A 252 -20.42 53.73 7.57
N PRO A 253 -19.27 54.36 7.88
CA PRO A 253 -18.06 54.08 7.08
C PRO A 253 -16.69 54.12 7.85
N ALA A 254 -15.62 53.68 7.18
CA ALA A 254 -14.19 53.87 7.53
C ALA A 254 -13.60 55.11 6.75
N PRO A 255 -12.32 55.58 6.86
CA PRO A 255 -11.08 54.88 7.30
C PRO A 255 -9.96 55.73 8.01
N GLN A 256 -8.74 55.17 8.14
CA GLN A 256 -7.39 55.80 8.37
C GLN A 256 -7.06 56.37 9.80
N ALA A 257 -5.81 56.44 10.31
CA ALA A 257 -4.48 55.91 9.91
C ALA A 257 -3.42 55.97 11.07
N GLU A 258 -2.19 55.49 10.79
CA GLU A 258 -0.88 55.71 11.46
C GLU A 258 -0.55 55.12 12.86
N ALA A 259 0.53 54.31 12.95
CA ALA A 259 1.84 54.74 13.49
C ALA A 259 2.98 53.66 13.40
N LYS A 260 4.11 54.07 12.78
CA LYS A 260 5.55 53.89 13.09
C LYS A 260 5.98 52.85 14.17
N ALA A 261 7.17 52.21 14.13
CA ALA A 261 8.24 52.06 13.12
C ALA A 261 9.26 50.98 13.62
N ALA A 262 10.06 50.39 12.73
CA ALA A 262 11.25 49.59 13.09
C ALA A 262 12.51 50.47 13.25
N PRO A 263 13.64 49.94 13.76
CA PRO A 263 14.70 49.59 12.80
C PRO A 263 15.56 48.34 13.12
N LYS A 264 16.17 47.78 12.06
CA LYS A 264 17.34 46.88 12.06
C LYS A 264 18.64 47.72 12.09
N PRO A 265 19.79 47.18 12.55
CA PRO A 265 20.76 46.54 11.65
C PRO A 265 21.49 45.33 12.29
N LYS A 266 22.48 44.63 11.73
CA LYS A 266 22.82 44.11 10.38
C LYS A 266 24.29 43.63 10.47
N ALA A 267 24.53 42.32 10.32
CA ALA A 267 25.75 41.66 9.82
C ALA A 267 27.07 41.55 10.63
N ALA A 268 27.69 40.35 10.44
CA ALA A 268 29.12 40.05 10.22
C ALA A 268 30.05 39.55 11.38
N ALA A 269 30.31 38.23 11.34
CA ALA A 269 31.61 37.52 11.38
C ALA A 269 32.64 37.70 12.52
N ALA A 270 33.04 36.58 13.16
CA ALA A 270 34.45 36.10 13.28
C ALA A 270 34.54 34.68 13.89
N LYS A 271 35.68 34.00 13.67
CA LYS A 271 36.02 32.64 14.17
C LYS A 271 36.57 32.65 15.61
N ALA A 272 36.40 31.55 16.35
CA ALA A 272 37.42 31.00 17.25
C ALA A 272 37.14 29.51 17.59
N GLU A 273 38.19 28.72 17.83
CA GLU A 273 38.12 27.28 18.09
C GLU A 273 37.99 26.96 19.59
N ALA A 274 37.27 25.89 19.95
CA ALA A 274 37.37 25.28 21.28
C ALA A 274 37.11 23.76 21.24
N LYS A 275 38.19 23.02 21.48
CA LYS A 275 38.34 21.55 21.58
C LYS A 275 37.40 20.92 22.64
N PRO A 276 36.74 19.77 22.38
CA PRO A 276 36.03 19.04 23.43
C PRO A 276 37.02 18.33 24.36
N LYS A 277 36.78 18.41 25.68
CA LYS A 277 37.41 17.51 26.66
C LYS A 277 36.68 16.17 26.63
N ALA A 278 37.43 15.08 26.51
CA ALA A 278 36.93 13.74 26.78
C ALA A 278 36.93 13.50 28.30
N GLU A 279 35.79 13.08 28.84
CA GLU A 279 35.73 12.40 30.14
C GLU A 279 35.64 10.90 29.90
N ALA A 280 36.40 10.14 30.70
CA ALA A 280 36.59 8.71 30.47
C ALA A 280 35.42 7.90 31.04
N VAL A 281 34.73 7.15 30.18
CA VAL A 281 33.80 6.10 30.59
C VAL A 281 34.53 4.77 30.61
N THR A 282 34.50 4.07 31.74
CA THR A 282 35.19 2.80 31.95
C THR A 282 34.58 1.65 31.13
N PRO A 283 35.38 0.86 30.38
CA PRO A 283 34.86 -0.05 29.35
C PRO A 283 34.24 -1.37 29.86
N SER A 284 34.20 -1.61 31.18
CA SER A 284 33.74 -2.90 31.73
C SER A 284 32.22 -3.01 31.85
N GLU A 285 31.54 -1.93 32.18
CA GLU A 285 30.09 -1.92 32.49
C GLU A 285 29.23 -2.05 31.22
N THR A 286 29.70 -1.51 30.10
CA THR A 286 29.00 -1.51 28.80
C THR A 286 28.93 -2.92 28.18
N ALA A 287 29.92 -3.77 28.47
CA ALA A 287 30.03 -5.11 27.90
C ALA A 287 29.04 -6.12 28.52
N GLU A 288 28.71 -5.98 29.81
CA GLU A 288 27.69 -6.82 30.46
C GLU A 288 26.28 -6.34 30.08
N GLN A 289 26.02 -5.03 30.10
CA GLN A 289 24.74 -4.46 29.67
C GLN A 289 24.38 -4.84 28.22
N THR A 290 25.36 -4.93 27.32
CA THR A 290 25.12 -5.36 25.93
C THR A 290 24.67 -6.82 25.87
N LYS A 291 25.29 -7.72 26.65
CA LYS A 291 24.93 -9.15 26.69
C LYS A 291 23.56 -9.40 27.29
N GLU A 292 23.22 -8.71 28.39
CA GLU A 292 21.87 -8.79 28.98
C GLU A 292 20.80 -8.30 28.01
N GLN A 293 21.08 -7.23 27.25
CA GLN A 293 20.15 -6.69 26.27
C GLN A 293 19.99 -7.62 25.05
N GLU A 294 21.07 -8.22 24.54
CA GLU A 294 21.03 -9.26 23.50
C GLU A 294 20.23 -10.51 23.96
N GLN A 295 20.40 -10.93 25.22
CA GLN A 295 19.64 -12.04 25.80
C GLN A 295 18.14 -11.68 25.94
N ALA A 296 17.82 -10.46 26.37
CA ALA A 296 16.44 -9.97 26.47
C ALA A 296 15.73 -9.90 25.11
N ASP A 297 16.40 -9.43 24.06
CA ASP A 297 15.84 -9.40 22.70
C ASP A 297 15.75 -10.78 22.05
N THR A 298 16.66 -11.70 22.40
CA THR A 298 16.55 -13.13 22.03
C THR A 298 15.31 -13.77 22.66
N ILE A 299 15.09 -13.57 23.97
CA ILE A 299 13.90 -14.04 24.70
C ILE A 299 12.62 -13.44 24.11
N ARG A 300 12.60 -12.14 23.82
CA ARG A 300 11.48 -11.44 23.17
C ARG A 300 11.17 -12.03 21.79
N THR A 301 12.20 -12.36 21.01
CA THR A 301 12.07 -12.95 19.68
C THR A 301 11.51 -14.38 19.74
N VAL A 302 11.99 -15.22 20.66
CA VAL A 302 11.49 -16.59 20.84
C VAL A 302 10.05 -16.59 21.34
N ARG A 303 9.67 -15.73 22.30
CA ARG A 303 8.27 -15.55 22.73
C ARG A 303 7.34 -15.19 21.56
N ARG A 304 7.76 -14.27 20.68
CA ARG A 304 6.99 -13.92 19.47
C ARG A 304 6.84 -15.11 18.51
N ARG A 305 7.89 -15.91 18.31
CA ARG A 305 7.85 -17.11 17.45
C ARG A 305 6.92 -18.19 18.01
N VAL A 306 6.98 -18.47 19.32
CA VAL A 306 6.06 -19.42 19.98
C VAL A 306 4.60 -18.94 19.85
N SER A 307 4.32 -17.66 20.11
CA SER A 307 2.99 -17.07 19.94
C SER A 307 2.46 -17.22 18.51
N ALA A 308 3.29 -16.90 17.50
CA ALA A 308 2.94 -17.06 16.09
C ALA A 308 2.75 -18.54 15.68
N ALA A 309 3.49 -19.47 16.29
CA ALA A 309 3.32 -20.91 16.06
C ALA A 309 2.02 -21.45 16.69
N LYS A 310 1.68 -21.03 17.92
CA LYS A 310 0.38 -21.36 18.54
C LYS A 310 -0.79 -20.86 17.66
N GLY A 311 -0.71 -19.62 17.15
CA GLY A 311 -1.71 -19.08 16.21
C GLY A 311 -1.67 -19.68 14.79
N ARG A 312 -0.63 -20.45 14.41
CA ARG A 312 -0.63 -21.29 13.20
C ARG A 312 -1.31 -22.64 13.48
N LEU A 313 -1.06 -23.24 14.64
CA LEU A 313 -1.74 -24.46 15.06
C LEU A 313 -3.26 -24.29 15.18
N THR A 314 -3.75 -23.18 15.76
CA THR A 314 -5.21 -22.89 15.80
C THR A 314 -5.82 -22.89 14.40
N ARG A 315 -5.22 -22.16 13.46
CA ARG A 315 -5.71 -22.10 12.06
C ARG A 315 -5.58 -23.43 11.31
N ALA A 316 -4.61 -24.27 11.67
CA ALA A 316 -4.52 -25.63 11.13
C ALA A 316 -5.66 -26.52 11.65
N LEU A 317 -5.96 -26.46 12.96
CA LEU A 317 -7.10 -27.15 13.58
C LEU A 317 -8.43 -26.69 12.98
N ASP A 318 -8.63 -25.39 12.79
CA ASP A 318 -9.83 -24.81 12.14
C ASP A 318 -10.00 -25.30 10.69
N SER A 319 -8.92 -25.73 10.03
CA SER A 319 -8.93 -26.18 8.62
C SER A 319 -9.18 -27.69 8.44
N GLY A 320 -9.06 -28.50 9.50
CA GLY A 320 -9.23 -29.97 9.44
C GLY A 320 -8.17 -30.73 8.62
N ASP A 321 -7.11 -30.07 8.18
CA ASP A 321 -6.01 -30.66 7.40
C ASP A 321 -4.97 -31.30 8.35
N GLU A 322 -5.00 -32.63 8.48
CA GLU A 322 -4.15 -33.40 9.39
C GLU A 322 -2.65 -33.28 9.10
N ASP A 323 -2.25 -33.11 7.83
CA ASP A 323 -0.84 -32.89 7.47
C ASP A 323 -0.37 -31.53 7.98
N ARG A 324 -1.20 -30.48 7.82
CA ARG A 324 -0.92 -29.14 8.38
C ARG A 324 -0.93 -29.14 9.91
N ILE A 325 -1.87 -29.85 10.54
CA ILE A 325 -1.92 -29.98 12.00
C ILE A 325 -0.65 -30.65 12.52
N THR A 326 -0.21 -31.74 11.88
CA THR A 326 1.01 -32.47 12.23
C THR A 326 2.26 -31.61 12.06
N ALA A 327 2.41 -30.91 10.93
CA ALA A 327 3.51 -29.99 10.69
C ALA A 327 3.52 -28.81 11.70
N ALA A 328 2.35 -28.22 12.00
CA ALA A 328 2.23 -27.13 12.96
C ALA A 328 2.58 -27.58 14.39
N ARG A 329 2.17 -28.79 14.81
CA ARG A 329 2.54 -29.39 16.11
C ARG A 329 4.04 -29.63 16.21
N ALA A 330 4.67 -30.23 15.19
CA ALA A 330 6.11 -30.47 15.17
C ALA A 330 6.94 -29.17 15.25
N HIS A 331 6.52 -28.15 14.51
CA HIS A 331 7.15 -26.82 14.55
C HIS A 331 6.97 -26.12 15.91
N LEU A 332 5.77 -26.18 16.50
CA LEU A 332 5.53 -25.63 17.84
C LEU A 332 6.38 -26.33 18.90
N ALA A 333 6.43 -27.67 18.91
CA ALA A 333 7.22 -28.45 19.86
C ALA A 333 8.73 -28.15 19.75
N THR A 334 9.22 -27.82 18.55
CA THR A 334 10.61 -27.39 18.33
C THR A 334 10.88 -26.02 18.95
N LEU A 335 9.96 -25.07 18.78
CA LEU A 335 10.06 -23.73 19.38
C LEU A 335 9.88 -23.74 20.90
N GLU A 336 9.05 -24.63 21.44
CA GLU A 336 8.88 -24.79 22.89
C GLU A 336 10.12 -25.41 23.55
N LYS A 337 10.81 -26.34 22.88
CA LYS A 337 12.15 -26.81 23.32
C LYS A 337 13.18 -25.68 23.32
N GLN A 338 13.19 -24.83 22.29
CA GLN A 338 14.06 -23.64 22.26
C GLN A 338 13.71 -22.65 23.37
N ALA A 339 12.43 -22.40 23.63
CA ALA A 339 11.97 -21.55 24.73
C ALA A 339 12.39 -22.09 26.11
N ALA A 340 12.23 -23.40 26.33
CA ALA A 340 12.67 -24.07 27.56
C ALA A 340 14.19 -23.97 27.78
N SER A 341 15.00 -24.12 26.73
CA SER A 341 16.47 -23.93 26.82
C SER A 341 16.90 -22.50 27.17
N LEU A 342 16.01 -21.52 27.04
CA LEU A 342 16.22 -20.12 27.41
C LEU A 342 15.55 -19.74 28.74
N GLY A 343 15.08 -20.72 29.53
CA GLY A 343 14.40 -20.48 30.80
C GLY A 343 13.02 -19.82 30.67
N ILE A 344 12.43 -19.82 29.47
CA ILE A 344 11.13 -19.20 29.21
C ILE A 344 10.05 -20.19 29.64
N ALA A 345 9.57 -20.05 30.87
CA ALA A 345 8.36 -20.74 31.32
C ALA A 345 7.16 -20.40 30.42
N ASN A 346 6.32 -21.41 30.17
CA ASN A 346 5.19 -21.40 29.23
C ASN A 346 3.95 -20.72 29.81
#